data_AF-A0A5C9E3X6-F1
#
_entry.id   AF-A0A5C9E3X6-F1
#
_cell.length_a   1.000
_cell.length_b   1.000
_cell.length_c   1.000
_cell.angle_alpha   90.00
_cell.angle_beta   90.00
_cell.angle_gamma   90.00
#
_symmetry.space_group_name_H-M   'P 1'
#
loop_
_entity.id
_entity.type
_entity.pdbx_description
1 polymer ?
#
loop_
_entity_poly.entity_id
_entity_poly.type
_entity_poly.pdbx_seq_one_letter_code
_entity_poly.pdbx_strand_id
1 'polypeptide(L)'
;MTQTIDNLLEKQSQIDYFYEAALEAFKSKQYEQAYNLASRGLNEARGHPDLQYAQNFEDIIAKVINLTRLENEKLKHQTRIIANSKLIDINGIGPKLENSLEKSGIRSVEELIQKTPEELSELQGIGHKTAEKLLSAGKDLLRESKESENNERTQQSVQTEPQHDLKQNHSTQKNLSEFNLYDIIKDHPLKTQRKTGNDILPDKSHSNSTQNEKKQKKPMAKIPSKEGKHKKGIHRQKHRTKEKPEITQSENESYQTNDPFICREIIDSIKDLNYIKIIPSKSNYEHLNKLDLLLLGEYNTSEDSCTLVIHPIKYIDTEDPLFISSGEAKIRKEGTLDDTIELKDLLTPIKKNIKQDLVHGREVFSKIKSSLYPNLELKRTLTKKGLFFLSENKQINFIIEPIVLSAYEVKSLEKVSLFPYSIKHKVYVIQKEMLRSLLSYLKEKYRAFHLLEDTETTLKKYVSFSREMVKYIRLVSLPFLILGVMLSLFLFLSVNKVVFDIILFPSFVLSSIFFSYCVIQYKIAIKSIKKEFLCPLHSIPMIIDRSGFYLLAEQLKEEYLNQFLFEFKSNIEQKDLEEIEKELLKPSLNSSPAKRISEKYEDESVDLDFKDTNTLMKRFKHFFED
;
A
#
# COMPACT_ATOMS: atom_id res chain seq x y z
N MET A 1 25.70 38.41 35.77
CA MET A 1 24.37 37.98 35.27
C MET A 1 24.43 37.62 33.80
N THR A 2 24.94 38.48 32.90
CA THR A 2 25.06 38.17 31.45
C THR A 2 25.97 36.97 31.15
N GLN A 3 27.20 36.95 31.71
CA GLN A 3 28.10 35.79 31.59
C GLN A 3 27.51 34.47 32.12
N THR A 4 26.53 34.56 33.03
CA THR A 4 25.88 33.39 33.63
C THR A 4 24.79 32.83 32.72
N ILE A 5 24.15 33.68 31.92
CA ILE A 5 23.11 33.29 30.95
C ILE A 5 23.75 32.69 29.70
N ASP A 6 24.83 33.29 29.20
CA ASP A 6 25.52 32.78 28.01
C ASP A 6 26.09 31.38 28.25
N ASN A 7 26.69 31.13 29.42
CA ASN A 7 27.15 29.80 29.82
C ASN A 7 26.02 28.77 29.95
N LEU A 8 24.81 29.19 30.37
CA LEU A 8 23.65 28.30 30.46
C LEU A 8 23.11 27.95 29.06
N LEU A 9 23.07 28.92 28.14
CA LEU A 9 22.64 28.71 26.76
C LEU A 9 23.62 27.82 25.98
N GLU A 10 24.92 28.03 26.17
CA GLU A 10 25.95 27.17 25.56
C GLU A 10 25.82 25.72 26.06
N LYS A 11 25.64 25.55 27.37
CA LYS A 11 25.45 24.23 27.97
C LYS A 11 24.15 23.56 27.49
N GLN A 12 23.06 24.32 27.33
CA GLN A 12 21.81 23.80 26.79
C GLN A 12 21.96 23.34 25.34
N SER A 13 22.61 24.15 24.49
CA SER A 13 22.89 23.79 23.09
C SER A 13 23.71 22.50 22.98
N GLN A 14 24.70 22.33 23.87
CA GLN A 14 25.52 21.13 23.92
C GLN A 14 24.72 19.88 24.34
N ILE A 15 23.82 20.02 25.32
CA ILE A 15 22.90 18.95 25.76
C ILE A 15 21.96 18.54 24.61
N ASP A 16 21.34 19.51 23.93
CA ASP A 16 20.43 19.25 22.81
C ASP A 16 21.16 18.53 21.66
N TYR A 17 22.40 18.93 21.35
CA TYR A 17 23.24 18.26 20.36
C TYR A 17 23.48 16.79 20.70
N PHE A 18 23.87 16.47 21.93
CA PHE A 18 24.09 15.07 22.35
C PHE A 18 22.81 14.24 22.28
N TYR A 19 21.67 14.84 22.59
CA TYR A 19 20.37 14.16 22.56
C TYR A 19 19.97 13.78 21.14
N GLU A 20 20.01 14.74 20.20
CA GLU A 20 19.68 14.49 18.79
C GLU A 20 20.66 13.50 18.15
N ALA A 21 21.96 13.64 18.42
CA ALA A 21 22.97 12.71 17.90
C ALA A 21 22.79 11.29 18.46
N ALA A 22 22.44 11.14 19.74
CA ALA A 22 22.15 9.84 20.34
C ALA A 22 20.88 9.21 19.73
N LEU A 23 19.83 10.01 19.49
CA LEU A 23 18.60 9.56 18.83
C LEU A 23 18.85 9.12 17.37
N GLU A 24 19.67 9.87 16.63
CA GLU A 24 20.01 9.54 15.24
C GLU A 24 20.84 8.26 15.16
N ALA A 25 21.84 8.10 16.04
CA ALA A 25 22.62 6.86 16.15
C ALA A 25 21.73 5.67 16.55
N PHE A 26 20.78 5.88 17.45
CA PHE A 26 19.81 4.86 17.85
C PHE A 26 18.92 4.42 16.68
N LYS A 27 18.35 5.37 15.93
CA LYS A 27 17.53 5.10 14.72
C LYS A 27 18.34 4.38 13.64
N SER A 28 19.63 4.70 13.51
CA SER A 28 20.55 4.07 12.56
C SER A 28 21.08 2.71 13.02
N LYS A 29 20.59 2.17 14.15
CA LYS A 29 21.03 0.90 14.76
C LYS A 29 22.52 0.86 15.15
N GLN A 30 23.13 2.03 15.37
CA GLN A 30 24.50 2.15 15.88
C GLN A 30 24.48 2.21 17.41
N TYR A 31 24.05 1.11 18.05
CA TYR A 31 23.72 1.10 19.48
C TYR A 31 24.88 1.48 20.41
N GLU A 32 26.10 1.06 20.09
CA GLU A 32 27.28 1.44 20.87
C GLU A 32 27.54 2.96 20.83
N GLN A 33 27.42 3.56 19.64
CA GLN A 33 27.55 5.00 19.47
C GLN A 33 26.41 5.75 20.17
N ALA A 34 25.18 5.26 20.05
CA ALA A 34 24.01 5.82 20.74
C ALA A 34 24.19 5.80 22.27
N TYR A 35 24.66 4.68 22.83
CA TYR A 35 24.96 4.55 24.26
C TYR A 35 26.04 5.54 24.71
N ASN A 36 27.13 5.65 23.96
CA ASN A 36 28.24 6.54 24.28
C ASN A 36 27.82 8.02 24.24
N LEU A 37 27.07 8.41 23.21
CA LEU A 37 26.53 9.78 23.08
C LEU A 37 25.52 10.09 24.19
N ALA A 38 24.60 9.17 24.47
CA ALA A 38 23.60 9.35 25.53
C ALA A 38 24.24 9.42 26.93
N SER A 39 25.27 8.60 27.19
CA SER A 39 26.01 8.62 28.46
C SER A 39 26.78 9.93 28.66
N ARG A 40 27.37 10.48 27.59
CA ARG A 40 28.01 11.80 27.64
C ARG A 40 26.99 12.90 27.89
N GLY A 41 25.88 12.90 27.15
CA GLY A 41 24.78 13.85 27.32
C GLY A 41 24.18 13.82 28.73
N LEU A 42 24.03 12.63 29.33
CA LEU A 42 23.54 12.46 30.70
C LEU A 42 24.45 13.14 31.74
N ASN A 43 25.78 13.05 31.58
CA ASN A 43 26.72 13.70 32.48
C ASN A 43 26.62 15.23 32.39
N GLU A 44 26.45 15.78 31.19
CA GLU A 44 26.22 17.21 31.00
C GLU A 44 24.88 17.67 31.59
N ALA A 45 23.83 16.86 31.40
CA ALA A 45 22.47 17.13 31.88
C ALA A 45 22.32 17.08 33.40
N ARG A 46 23.12 16.27 34.12
CA ARG A 46 23.08 16.22 35.60
C ARG A 46 23.42 17.54 36.29
N GLY A 47 24.14 18.43 35.61
CA GLY A 47 24.45 19.78 36.08
C GLY A 47 23.50 20.85 35.53
N HIS A 48 22.37 20.48 34.93
CA HIS A 48 21.36 21.38 34.38
C HIS A 48 20.17 21.48 35.35
N PRO A 49 19.53 22.65 35.50
CA PRO A 49 18.39 22.82 36.42
C PRO A 49 17.14 22.04 36.00
N ASP A 50 17.00 21.76 34.70
CA ASP A 50 15.90 20.96 34.17
C ASP A 50 16.25 19.46 34.20
N LEU A 51 15.58 18.72 35.07
CA LEU A 51 15.74 17.28 35.28
C LEU A 51 15.23 16.45 34.10
N GLN A 52 14.42 17.02 33.21
CA GLN A 52 13.83 16.29 32.08
C GLN A 52 14.90 15.82 31.09
N TYR A 53 15.98 16.60 30.91
CA TYR A 53 17.08 16.21 30.03
C TYR A 53 17.77 14.93 30.51
N ALA A 54 18.03 14.80 31.81
CA ALA A 54 18.64 13.59 32.36
C ALA A 54 17.74 12.36 32.14
N GLN A 55 16.43 12.51 32.37
CA GLN A 55 15.46 11.43 32.16
C GLN A 55 15.41 10.96 30.70
N ASN A 56 15.47 11.90 29.75
CA ASN A 56 15.45 11.58 28.32
C ASN A 56 16.68 10.74 27.91
N PHE A 57 17.87 11.04 28.44
CA PHE A 57 19.06 10.24 28.17
C PHE A 57 19.00 8.86 28.85
N GLU A 58 18.49 8.79 30.08
CA GLU A 58 18.31 7.51 30.79
C GLU A 58 17.36 6.56 30.02
N ASP A 59 16.30 7.10 29.42
CA ASP A 59 15.39 6.32 28.58
C ASP A 59 16.08 5.77 27.32
N ILE A 60 16.89 6.59 26.62
CA ILE A 60 17.68 6.11 25.46
C ILE A 60 18.65 5.01 25.90
N ILE A 61 19.37 5.20 27.01
CA ILE A 61 20.31 4.21 27.54
C ILE A 61 19.59 2.90 27.87
N ALA A 62 18.45 2.97 28.55
CA ALA A 62 17.66 1.79 28.91
C ALA A 62 17.18 1.03 27.66
N LYS A 63 16.70 1.76 26.64
CA LYS A 63 16.30 1.17 25.35
C LYS A 63 17.46 0.49 24.64
N VAL A 64 18.63 1.13 24.60
CA VAL A 64 19.84 0.55 24.01
C VAL A 64 20.24 -0.74 24.74
N ILE A 65 20.32 -0.73 26.07
CA ILE A 65 20.69 -1.91 26.87
C ILE A 65 19.74 -3.09 26.59
N ASN A 66 18.43 -2.83 26.57
CA ASN A 66 17.43 -3.87 26.30
C ASN A 66 17.56 -4.45 24.89
N LEU A 67 17.77 -3.61 23.87
CA LEU A 67 17.98 -4.06 22.50
C LEU A 67 19.28 -4.86 22.35
N THR A 68 20.39 -4.39 22.91
CA THR A 68 21.67 -5.13 22.88
C THR A 68 21.57 -6.47 23.60
N ARG A 69 20.82 -6.54 24.71
CA ARG A 69 20.54 -7.82 25.39
C ARG A 69 19.75 -8.77 24.49
N LEU A 70 18.70 -8.28 23.83
CA LEU A 70 17.90 -9.09 22.90
C LEU A 70 18.72 -9.59 21.71
N GLU A 71 19.62 -8.76 21.17
CA GLU A 71 20.53 -9.17 20.09
C GLU A 71 21.53 -10.23 20.55
N ASN A 72 22.11 -10.08 21.74
CA ASN A 72 23.00 -11.10 22.31
C ASN A 72 22.27 -12.41 22.62
N GLU A 73 21.03 -12.36 23.10
CA GLU A 73 20.20 -13.54 23.29
C GLU A 73 19.86 -14.21 21.96
N LYS A 74 19.59 -13.44 20.89
CA LYS A 74 19.42 -13.97 19.52
C LYS A 74 20.69 -14.66 19.04
N LEU A 75 21.85 -14.01 19.21
CA LEU A 75 23.13 -14.58 18.81
C LEU A 75 23.41 -15.90 19.55
N LYS A 76 23.18 -15.94 20.86
CA LYS A 76 23.37 -17.13 21.69
C LYS A 76 22.42 -18.27 21.31
N HIS A 77 21.17 -17.95 20.96
CA HIS A 77 20.23 -18.94 20.46
C HIS A 77 20.67 -19.49 19.09
N GLN A 78 21.09 -18.61 18.17
CA GLN A 78 21.65 -19.03 16.89
C GLN A 78 22.84 -19.95 17.07
N THR A 79 23.83 -19.58 17.89
CA THR A 79 25.00 -20.45 18.17
C THR A 79 24.58 -21.79 18.77
N ARG A 80 23.50 -21.85 19.58
CA ARG A 80 23.00 -23.13 20.13
C ARG A 80 22.32 -24.00 19.09
N ILE A 81 21.54 -23.41 18.19
CA ILE A 81 20.90 -24.18 17.12
C ILE A 81 21.97 -24.74 16.20
N ILE A 82 22.90 -23.90 15.78
CA ILE A 82 23.92 -24.30 14.82
C ILE A 82 24.88 -25.34 15.44
N ALA A 83 25.24 -25.20 16.73
CA ALA A 83 26.00 -26.21 17.46
C ALA A 83 25.27 -27.54 17.63
N ASN A 84 23.94 -27.58 17.50
CA ASN A 84 23.12 -28.78 17.61
C ASN A 84 22.67 -29.36 16.26
N SER A 85 22.82 -28.62 15.16
CA SER A 85 22.53 -29.11 13.80
C SER A 85 23.56 -30.15 13.39
N LYS A 86 23.09 -31.33 12.98
CA LYS A 86 23.99 -32.40 12.54
C LYS A 86 24.42 -32.12 11.10
N LEU A 87 25.64 -32.56 10.73
CA LEU A 87 26.14 -32.42 9.36
C LEU A 87 25.21 -33.09 8.34
N ILE A 88 24.54 -34.18 8.73
CA ILE A 88 23.61 -34.91 7.87
C ILE A 88 22.37 -34.10 7.43
N ASP A 89 22.05 -33.00 8.13
CA ASP A 89 20.91 -32.15 7.77
C ASP A 89 21.21 -31.29 6.53
N ILE A 90 22.48 -31.18 6.12
CA ILE A 90 22.88 -30.47 4.90
C ILE A 90 22.58 -31.35 3.68
N ASN A 91 21.78 -30.82 2.77
CA ASN A 91 21.43 -31.52 1.54
C ASN A 91 22.69 -31.84 0.71
N GLY A 92 22.92 -33.13 0.46
CA GLY A 92 24.12 -33.65 -0.21
C GLY A 92 25.15 -34.29 0.72
N ILE A 93 24.99 -34.20 2.04
CA ILE A 93 25.81 -34.95 3.01
C ILE A 93 25.14 -36.28 3.35
N GLY A 94 25.62 -37.36 2.72
CA GLY A 94 25.25 -38.72 3.11
C GLY A 94 26.16 -39.27 4.23
N PRO A 95 25.80 -40.41 4.85
CA PRO A 95 26.54 -40.98 5.99
C PRO A 95 28.02 -41.24 5.70
N LYS A 96 28.37 -41.59 4.47
CA LYS A 96 29.77 -41.79 4.06
C LYS A 96 30.57 -40.48 4.08
N LEU A 97 29.95 -39.40 3.64
CA LEU A 97 30.57 -38.08 3.56
C LEU A 97 30.69 -37.46 4.95
N GLU A 98 29.65 -37.61 5.78
CA GLU A 98 29.67 -37.23 7.20
C GLU A 98 30.85 -37.88 7.93
N ASN A 99 31.04 -39.21 7.79
CA ASN A 99 32.18 -39.91 8.39
C ASN A 99 33.54 -39.40 7.89
N SER A 100 33.65 -38.99 6.61
CA SER A 100 34.88 -38.39 6.08
C SER A 100 35.15 -37.01 6.68
N LEU A 101 34.10 -36.18 6.82
CA LEU A 101 34.19 -34.87 7.46
C LEU A 101 34.56 -35.00 8.95
N GLU A 102 33.92 -35.90 9.69
CA GLU A 102 34.24 -36.14 11.11
C GLU A 102 35.67 -36.63 11.32
N LYS A 103 36.18 -37.51 10.44
CA LYS A 103 37.58 -37.97 10.47
C LYS A 103 38.57 -36.85 10.22
N SER A 104 38.17 -35.83 9.46
CA SER A 104 38.96 -34.62 9.22
C SER A 104 38.86 -33.58 10.36
N GLY A 105 38.09 -33.89 11.40
CA GLY A 105 37.87 -32.98 12.54
C GLY A 105 36.76 -31.96 12.33
N ILE A 106 35.94 -32.10 11.27
CA ILE A 106 34.78 -31.25 11.00
C ILE A 106 33.53 -31.98 11.52
N ARG A 107 32.94 -31.48 12.60
CA ARG A 107 31.79 -32.09 13.29
C ARG A 107 30.53 -31.23 13.27
N SER A 108 30.64 -29.95 12.94
CA SER A 108 29.49 -29.04 12.86
C SER A 108 29.40 -28.31 11.53
N VAL A 109 28.20 -27.79 11.25
CA VAL A 109 27.94 -26.94 10.08
C VAL A 109 28.82 -25.68 10.11
N GLU A 110 29.13 -25.14 11.30
CA GLU A 110 30.03 -23.98 11.45
C GLU A 110 31.47 -24.29 11.05
N GLU A 111 31.99 -25.43 11.51
CA GLU A 111 33.33 -25.87 11.16
C GLU A 111 33.43 -26.12 9.65
N LEU A 112 32.37 -26.66 9.05
CA LEU A 112 32.29 -26.86 7.60
C LEU A 112 32.38 -25.55 6.82
N ILE A 113 31.59 -24.52 7.19
CA ILE A 113 31.56 -23.23 6.46
C ILE A 113 32.82 -22.38 6.67
N GLN A 114 33.61 -22.65 7.70
CA GLN A 114 34.89 -21.97 7.95
C GLN A 114 36.02 -22.50 7.07
N LYS A 115 35.86 -23.69 6.47
CA LYS A 115 36.83 -24.27 5.55
C LYS A 115 36.75 -23.64 4.17
N THR A 116 37.89 -23.58 3.48
CA THR A 116 37.91 -23.15 2.08
C THR A 116 37.57 -24.32 1.15
N PRO A 117 37.11 -24.06 -0.09
CA PRO A 117 36.88 -25.12 -1.07
C PRO A 117 38.11 -26.00 -1.32
N GLU A 118 39.31 -25.41 -1.26
CA GLU A 118 40.58 -26.11 -1.43
C GLU A 118 40.82 -27.09 -0.29
N GLU A 119 40.71 -26.64 0.97
CA GLU A 119 40.87 -27.49 2.16
C GLU A 119 39.88 -28.66 2.18
N LEU A 120 38.63 -28.41 1.76
CA LEU A 120 37.61 -29.46 1.67
C LEU A 120 37.89 -30.43 0.52
N SER A 121 38.49 -29.96 -0.57
CA SER A 121 38.80 -30.80 -1.74
C SER A 121 39.98 -31.76 -1.52
N GLU A 122 40.80 -31.52 -0.51
CA GLU A 122 41.86 -32.45 -0.08
C GLU A 122 41.28 -33.70 0.63
N LEU A 123 40.02 -33.64 1.07
CA LEU A 123 39.37 -34.75 1.74
C LEU A 123 38.96 -35.84 0.73
N GLN A 124 39.28 -37.09 1.05
CA GLN A 124 39.01 -38.23 0.18
C GLN A 124 37.51 -38.33 -0.16
N GLY A 125 37.19 -38.22 -1.45
CA GLY A 125 35.82 -38.31 -1.97
C GLY A 125 35.11 -36.97 -2.14
N ILE A 126 35.76 -35.84 -1.86
CA ILE A 126 35.24 -34.49 -2.08
C ILE A 126 36.03 -33.82 -3.20
N GLY A 127 35.43 -33.66 -4.38
CA GLY A 127 36.02 -32.81 -5.43
C GLY A 127 35.76 -31.33 -5.17
N HIS A 128 36.55 -30.43 -5.75
CA HIS A 128 36.40 -28.97 -5.61
C HIS A 128 34.95 -28.48 -5.86
N LYS A 129 34.30 -28.97 -6.92
CA LYS A 129 32.89 -28.64 -7.21
C LYS A 129 31.92 -29.14 -6.14
N THR A 130 32.23 -30.26 -5.51
CA THR A 130 31.43 -30.79 -4.39
C THR A 130 31.66 -29.95 -3.14
N ALA A 131 32.90 -29.55 -2.87
CA ALA A 131 33.24 -28.66 -1.76
C ALA A 131 32.47 -27.32 -1.84
N GLU A 132 32.44 -26.68 -3.01
CA GLU A 132 31.67 -25.44 -3.23
C GLU A 132 30.17 -25.65 -2.97
N LYS A 133 29.60 -26.77 -3.44
CA LYS A 133 28.19 -27.10 -3.21
C LYS A 133 27.88 -27.33 -1.73
N LEU A 134 28.77 -28.00 -1.00
CA LEU A 134 28.64 -28.22 0.43
C LEU A 134 28.71 -26.91 1.22
N LEU A 135 29.63 -26.02 0.85
CA LEU A 135 29.73 -24.69 1.45
C LEU A 135 28.49 -23.83 1.17
N SER A 136 27.95 -23.89 -0.05
CA SER A 136 26.70 -23.20 -0.40
C SER A 136 25.54 -23.76 0.42
N ALA A 137 25.34 -25.08 0.42
CA ALA A 137 24.25 -25.73 1.14
C ALA A 137 24.34 -25.50 2.66
N GLY A 138 25.55 -25.49 3.23
CA GLY A 138 25.78 -25.13 4.63
C GLY A 138 25.40 -23.68 4.94
N LYS A 139 25.69 -22.73 4.04
CA LYS A 139 25.28 -21.32 4.17
C LYS A 139 23.77 -21.14 4.02
N ASP A 140 23.13 -21.90 3.14
CA ASP A 140 21.69 -21.86 2.92
C ASP A 140 20.93 -22.40 4.14
N LEU A 141 21.37 -23.53 4.72
CA LEU A 141 20.80 -24.07 5.97
C LEU A 141 20.99 -23.09 7.14
N LEU A 142 22.13 -22.41 7.20
CA LEU A 142 22.38 -21.34 8.16
C LEU A 142 21.45 -20.12 7.97
N ARG A 143 20.99 -19.87 6.74
CA ARG A 143 20.05 -18.78 6.43
C ARG A 143 18.61 -19.18 6.75
N GLU A 144 18.19 -20.38 6.39
CA GLU A 144 16.85 -20.89 6.65
C GLU A 144 16.56 -21.00 8.16
N SER A 145 17.54 -21.48 8.94
CA SER A 145 17.42 -21.51 10.40
C SER A 145 17.21 -20.11 11.01
N LYS A 146 17.87 -19.08 10.47
CA LYS A 146 17.67 -17.67 10.89
C LYS A 146 16.29 -17.13 10.54
N GLU A 147 15.76 -17.50 9.37
CA GLU A 147 14.45 -17.05 8.91
C GLU A 147 13.31 -17.73 9.68
N SER A 148 13.48 -19.01 10.04
CA SER A 148 12.52 -19.80 10.81
C SER A 148 12.32 -19.26 12.23
N GLU A 149 13.41 -18.89 12.93
CA GLU A 149 13.35 -18.32 14.29
C GLU A 149 12.61 -16.98 14.35
N ASN A 150 12.78 -16.14 13.32
CA ASN A 150 12.14 -14.82 13.27
C ASN A 150 10.61 -14.95 13.14
N ASN A 151 10.15 -16.02 12.49
CA ASN A 151 8.73 -16.34 12.34
C ASN A 151 8.12 -16.92 13.62
N GLU A 152 8.84 -17.77 14.36
CA GLU A 152 8.34 -18.37 15.61
C GLU A 152 8.27 -17.34 16.78
N ARG A 153 9.24 -16.44 16.91
CA ARG A 153 9.22 -15.42 17.99
C ARG A 153 8.15 -14.36 17.82
N THR A 154 7.79 -14.04 16.57
CA THR A 154 6.67 -13.13 16.27
C THR A 154 5.33 -13.70 16.77
N GLN A 155 5.25 -15.02 16.99
CA GLN A 155 4.06 -15.68 17.54
C GLN A 155 4.08 -15.77 19.08
N GLN A 156 5.25 -15.75 19.73
CA GLN A 156 5.36 -15.80 21.19
C GLN A 156 5.32 -14.43 21.90
N SER A 157 5.62 -13.32 21.22
CA SER A 157 5.58 -11.98 21.85
C SER A 157 4.17 -11.40 22.03
N VAL A 158 3.11 -12.17 21.75
CA VAL A 158 1.70 -11.76 21.86
C VAL A 158 1.00 -12.37 23.09
N GLN A 159 1.66 -13.24 23.88
CA GLN A 159 0.99 -13.97 24.98
C GLN A 159 1.67 -13.98 26.36
N THR A 160 2.58 -13.06 26.68
CA THR A 160 3.13 -12.99 28.06
C THR A 160 2.94 -11.62 28.69
N GLU A 161 1.74 -11.41 29.24
CA GLU A 161 1.49 -10.42 30.29
C GLU A 161 1.76 -11.12 31.65
N PRO A 162 2.67 -10.63 32.50
CA PRO A 162 3.02 -11.34 33.73
C PRO A 162 1.96 -11.09 34.82
N GLN A 163 1.13 -12.09 35.10
CA GLN A 163 0.48 -12.23 36.40
C GLN A 163 1.47 -12.90 37.37
N HIS A 164 1.99 -12.14 38.34
CA HIS A 164 2.65 -12.71 39.51
C HIS A 164 2.23 -11.96 40.77
N ASP A 165 1.44 -12.65 41.61
CA ASP A 165 1.15 -12.30 43.00
C ASP A 165 2.44 -12.29 43.83
N LEU A 166 2.75 -11.18 44.50
CA LEU A 166 3.56 -11.18 45.72
C LEU A 166 3.15 -9.98 46.61
N LYS A 167 2.68 -10.33 47.82
CA LYS A 167 2.26 -9.41 48.87
C LYS A 167 3.46 -8.70 49.53
N GLN A 168 3.22 -7.42 49.84
CA GLN A 168 3.75 -6.60 50.95
C GLN A 168 5.24 -6.21 50.94
N ASN A 169 5.56 -4.95 50.56
CA ASN A 169 5.89 -3.86 51.52
C ASN A 169 6.18 -2.50 50.84
N HIS A 170 6.02 -1.44 51.63
CA HIS A 170 5.72 -0.02 51.36
C HIS A 170 6.58 0.86 50.41
N SER A 171 5.85 1.81 49.76
CA SER A 171 6.16 3.22 49.43
C SER A 171 7.31 3.52 48.44
N THR A 172 7.19 4.23 47.32
CA THR A 172 6.33 5.37 46.96
C THR A 172 6.13 5.36 45.43
N GLN A 173 4.89 5.21 44.97
CA GLN A 173 4.50 5.39 43.57
C GLN A 173 3.68 6.68 43.46
N LYS A 174 4.11 7.59 42.60
CA LYS A 174 3.28 8.71 42.11
C LYS A 174 3.41 8.77 40.59
N ASN A 175 2.38 8.23 39.94
CA ASN A 175 1.87 8.49 38.58
C ASN A 175 2.89 8.69 37.44
N LEU A 176 3.11 7.62 36.65
CA LEU A 176 3.30 7.74 35.20
C LEU A 176 1.95 7.52 34.51
N SER A 177 1.42 8.57 33.91
CA SER A 177 0.39 8.50 32.89
C SER A 177 0.95 9.15 31.62
N GLU A 178 1.02 8.34 30.56
CA GLU A 178 1.09 8.68 29.13
C GLU A 178 1.40 10.14 28.75
N PHE A 179 2.62 10.35 28.26
CA PHE A 179 3.03 11.61 27.63
C PHE A 179 2.54 11.60 26.17
N ASN A 180 1.39 12.21 25.91
CA ASN A 180 0.81 12.32 24.57
C ASN A 180 1.22 13.67 23.94
N LEU A 181 1.96 13.62 22.82
CA LEU A 181 2.55 14.79 22.13
C LEU A 181 1.49 15.75 21.51
N TYR A 182 0.20 15.49 21.72
CA TYR A 182 -0.93 16.20 21.09
C TYR A 182 -1.52 17.36 21.91
N ASP A 183 -1.21 17.50 23.21
CA ASP A 183 -1.88 18.49 24.08
C ASP A 183 -1.32 19.92 24.01
N ILE A 184 -0.16 20.13 23.38
CA ILE A 184 0.47 21.46 23.28
C ILE A 184 -0.28 22.41 22.30
N ILE A 185 -1.23 21.91 21.49
CA ILE A 185 -1.87 22.71 20.42
C ILE A 185 -3.27 23.24 20.79
N LYS A 186 -3.87 22.86 21.93
CA LYS A 186 -5.29 23.17 22.20
C LYS A 186 -5.63 24.24 23.24
N ASP A 187 -4.69 24.72 24.05
CA ASP A 187 -5.05 25.66 25.13
C ASP A 187 -4.74 27.12 24.82
N HIS A 188 -5.66 27.75 24.06
CA HIS A 188 -5.97 29.17 24.20
C HIS A 188 -7.46 29.42 23.88
N PRO A 189 -8.37 29.37 24.86
CA PRO A 189 -9.70 29.96 24.69
C PRO A 189 -9.63 31.45 25.06
N LEU A 190 -9.78 32.32 24.06
CA LEU A 190 -10.14 33.72 24.29
C LEU A 190 -11.53 33.77 24.95
N LYS A 191 -11.57 34.16 26.23
CA LYS A 191 -12.80 34.50 26.95
C LYS A 191 -13.37 35.80 26.39
N THR A 192 -14.45 35.71 25.60
CA THR A 192 -15.31 36.86 25.33
C THR A 192 -16.42 36.90 26.37
N GLN A 193 -16.30 37.81 27.35
CA GLN A 193 -17.41 38.15 28.23
C GLN A 193 -18.49 38.88 27.42
N ARG A 194 -19.66 38.26 27.26
CA ARG A 194 -20.91 38.98 26.94
C ARG A 194 -21.71 39.11 28.23
N LYS A 195 -21.86 40.36 28.69
CA LYS A 195 -22.81 40.77 29.72
C LYS A 195 -24.23 40.51 29.21
N THR A 196 -24.99 39.73 29.95
CA THR A 196 -26.45 39.67 29.90
C THR A 196 -27.01 40.85 30.70
N GLY A 197 -27.96 41.55 30.10
CA GLY A 197 -28.76 42.60 30.73
C GLY A 197 -30.17 42.56 30.15
N ASN A 198 -31.03 41.86 30.88
CA ASN A 198 -32.43 42.16 31.21
C ASN A 198 -33.46 42.64 30.16
N ASP A 199 -34.57 41.89 30.21
CA ASP A 199 -35.98 42.30 30.25
C ASP A 199 -36.65 42.84 28.98
N ILE A 200 -37.67 42.09 28.50
CA ILE A 200 -39.11 42.45 28.56
C ILE A 200 -39.89 41.51 27.61
N LEU A 201 -40.72 40.65 28.20
CA LEU A 201 -41.95 40.09 27.60
C LEU A 201 -43.04 41.21 27.63
N PRO A 202 -44.01 41.26 26.70
CA PRO A 202 -45.18 40.36 26.72
C PRO A 202 -45.61 39.90 25.30
N ASP A 203 -46.12 38.69 25.12
CA ASP A 203 -47.47 38.14 25.37
C ASP A 203 -48.43 38.24 24.16
N LYS A 204 -49.31 37.23 24.11
CA LYS A 204 -50.11 36.66 23.02
C LYS A 204 -51.03 37.63 22.26
N SER A 205 -51.39 37.25 21.01
CA SER A 205 -52.76 36.82 20.64
C SER A 205 -53.04 36.83 19.11
N HIS A 206 -53.88 35.86 18.69
CA HIS A 206 -54.92 35.89 17.64
C HIS A 206 -54.60 36.41 16.21
N SER A 207 -54.70 35.58 15.16
CA SER A 207 -55.90 35.07 14.44
C SER A 207 -56.28 35.89 13.20
N ASN A 208 -56.35 35.19 12.06
CA ASN A 208 -57.23 35.36 10.90
C ASN A 208 -57.26 36.65 10.04
N SER A 209 -57.44 36.34 8.75
CA SER A 209 -58.21 37.05 7.71
C SER A 209 -57.46 37.94 6.70
N THR A 210 -57.37 37.39 5.49
CA THR A 210 -57.86 37.91 4.21
C THR A 210 -58.09 39.43 4.08
N GLN A 211 -57.41 40.07 3.12
CA GLN A 211 -58.02 40.70 1.92
C GLN A 211 -56.95 41.37 1.03
N ASN A 212 -57.09 41.16 -0.29
CA ASN A 212 -56.96 42.10 -1.42
C ASN A 212 -56.26 43.46 -1.15
N GLU A 213 -55.42 44.03 -2.02
CA GLU A 213 -55.68 44.33 -3.43
C GLU A 213 -54.46 45.05 -4.10
N LYS A 214 -54.46 45.16 -5.44
CA LYS A 214 -53.76 46.14 -6.32
C LYS A 214 -52.29 45.87 -6.70
N LYS A 215 -51.98 45.41 -7.92
CA LYS A 215 -51.98 46.07 -9.27
C LYS A 215 -50.75 46.97 -9.53
N GLN A 216 -49.89 46.51 -10.45
CA GLN A 216 -49.26 47.21 -11.60
C GLN A 216 -48.30 46.20 -12.28
N LYS A 217 -48.60 45.53 -13.43
CA LYS A 217 -48.56 45.96 -14.86
C LYS A 217 -47.35 46.86 -15.14
N LYS A 218 -46.35 46.52 -16.00
CA LYS A 218 -46.35 46.18 -17.45
C LYS A 218 -44.84 46.05 -17.92
N PRO A 219 -44.44 45.83 -19.20
CA PRO A 219 -44.58 44.63 -20.04
C PRO A 219 -43.32 44.21 -20.89
N MET A 220 -43.42 43.01 -21.48
CA MET A 220 -42.97 42.52 -22.81
C MET A 220 -41.73 43.08 -23.54
N ALA A 221 -40.89 42.14 -24.01
CA ALA A 221 -40.43 42.09 -25.40
C ALA A 221 -40.32 40.63 -25.90
N LYS A 222 -41.04 40.32 -26.98
CA LYS A 222 -40.98 39.12 -27.84
C LYS A 222 -40.67 39.63 -29.24
N ILE A 223 -39.72 39.04 -29.99
CA ILE A 223 -39.74 38.91 -31.48
C ILE A 223 -38.78 37.74 -31.89
N PRO A 224 -38.77 37.18 -33.13
CA PRO A 224 -39.61 36.06 -33.56
C PRO A 224 -38.87 34.91 -34.28
N SER A 225 -39.68 33.89 -34.61
CA SER A 225 -39.49 32.79 -35.56
C SER A 225 -39.21 33.19 -37.02
N LYS A 226 -38.52 32.32 -37.77
CA LYS A 226 -38.68 32.19 -39.23
C LYS A 226 -38.79 30.72 -39.65
N GLU A 227 -39.92 30.41 -40.28
CA GLU A 227 -40.15 29.27 -41.18
C GLU A 227 -39.57 29.57 -42.57
N GLY A 228 -39.21 28.51 -43.31
CA GLY A 228 -39.00 28.53 -44.75
C GLY A 228 -39.26 27.15 -45.36
N LYS A 229 -40.38 27.02 -46.05
CA LYS A 229 -40.80 25.84 -46.85
C LYS A 229 -40.16 25.88 -48.24
N HIS A 230 -39.83 24.73 -48.82
CA HIS A 230 -40.12 24.45 -50.23
C HIS A 230 -40.20 22.93 -50.52
N LYS A 231 -41.17 22.58 -51.38
CA LYS A 231 -41.59 21.23 -51.82
C LYS A 231 -41.05 20.87 -53.23
N LYS A 232 -41.16 19.55 -53.52
CA LYS A 232 -41.19 18.82 -54.81
C LYS A 232 -39.80 18.29 -55.27
N GLY A 233 -39.61 17.04 -55.70
CA GLY A 233 -40.48 15.87 -55.86
C GLY A 233 -39.71 14.73 -56.55
N ILE A 234 -40.15 13.49 -56.31
CA ILE A 234 -40.03 12.28 -57.17
C ILE A 234 -38.61 11.82 -57.57
N HIS A 235 -38.09 10.73 -56.97
CA HIS A 235 -37.86 9.49 -57.70
C HIS A 235 -37.72 8.27 -56.78
N ARG A 236 -38.21 7.14 -57.29
CA ARG A 236 -38.51 5.89 -56.61
C ARG A 236 -37.38 4.90 -56.96
N GLN A 237 -36.55 4.51 -56.01
CA GLN A 237 -35.68 3.33 -56.19
C GLN A 237 -35.76 2.42 -54.96
N LYS A 238 -36.20 1.19 -55.25
CA LYS A 238 -36.29 0.06 -54.33
C LYS A 238 -34.88 -0.32 -53.88
N HIS A 239 -34.57 -0.15 -52.60
CA HIS A 239 -33.50 -0.90 -51.96
C HIS A 239 -34.09 -1.83 -50.90
N ARG A 240 -33.92 -3.12 -51.19
CA ARG A 240 -34.11 -4.31 -50.36
C ARG A 240 -33.55 -4.07 -48.96
N THR A 241 -34.42 -3.89 -47.97
CA THR A 241 -34.05 -3.96 -46.56
C THR A 241 -33.81 -5.43 -46.26
N LYS A 242 -32.55 -5.82 -46.03
CA LYS A 242 -32.22 -7.11 -45.42
C LYS A 242 -32.79 -7.07 -44.01
N GLU A 243 -33.68 -7.99 -43.72
CA GLU A 243 -34.14 -8.31 -42.37
C GLU A 243 -32.90 -8.52 -41.50
N LYS A 244 -32.78 -7.65 -40.49
CA LYS A 244 -31.82 -7.79 -39.41
C LYS A 244 -32.45 -8.82 -38.46
N PRO A 245 -31.80 -9.96 -38.17
CA PRO A 245 -32.38 -10.93 -37.25
C PRO A 245 -32.56 -10.26 -35.90
N GLU A 246 -33.77 -10.38 -35.34
CA GLU A 246 -34.04 -10.14 -33.94
C GLU A 246 -33.09 -11.02 -33.13
N ILE A 247 -32.07 -10.39 -32.54
CA ILE A 247 -31.25 -11.01 -31.50
C ILE A 247 -32.14 -11.01 -30.26
N THR A 248 -32.77 -12.14 -30.01
CA THR A 248 -33.39 -12.47 -28.73
C THR A 248 -32.31 -12.29 -27.67
N GLN A 249 -32.45 -11.30 -26.79
CA GLN A 249 -31.65 -11.21 -25.58
C GLN A 249 -32.00 -12.45 -24.75
N SER A 250 -31.21 -13.52 -24.87
CA SER A 250 -31.32 -14.66 -23.97
C SER A 250 -31.07 -14.13 -22.57
N GLU A 251 -32.05 -14.31 -21.70
CA GLU A 251 -31.89 -14.13 -20.26
C GLU A 251 -30.74 -15.05 -19.85
N ASN A 252 -29.53 -14.49 -19.73
CA ASN A 252 -28.37 -15.18 -19.20
C ASN A 252 -28.71 -15.59 -17.77
N GLU A 253 -29.18 -16.83 -17.61
CA GLU A 253 -29.37 -17.48 -16.31
C GLU A 253 -28.11 -17.24 -15.49
N SER A 254 -28.25 -16.50 -14.40
CA SER A 254 -27.11 -16.00 -13.67
C SER A 254 -26.42 -17.17 -12.98
N TYR A 255 -25.14 -17.41 -13.31
CA TYR A 255 -24.22 -18.36 -12.66
C TYR A 255 -23.94 -18.01 -11.18
N GLN A 256 -24.97 -17.74 -10.38
CA GLN A 256 -24.87 -17.38 -8.97
C GLN A 256 -24.97 -18.62 -8.10
N THR A 257 -23.83 -19.26 -7.85
CA THR A 257 -23.72 -20.28 -6.81
C THR A 257 -23.40 -19.60 -5.47
N ASN A 258 -24.44 -19.18 -4.74
CA ASN A 258 -24.30 -18.74 -3.34
C ASN A 258 -24.12 -19.94 -2.39
N ASP A 259 -23.31 -20.93 -2.78
CA ASP A 259 -23.12 -22.14 -2.00
C ASP A 259 -22.24 -21.85 -0.77
N PRO A 260 -22.79 -21.93 0.46
CA PRO A 260 -22.02 -21.73 1.68
C PRO A 260 -20.89 -22.76 1.84
N PHE A 261 -21.00 -23.93 1.21
CA PHE A 261 -20.01 -25.00 1.28
C PHE A 261 -18.72 -24.61 0.56
N ILE A 262 -18.82 -24.09 -0.67
CA ILE A 262 -17.68 -23.65 -1.46
C ILE A 262 -16.91 -22.53 -0.74
N CYS A 263 -17.63 -21.57 -0.14
CA CYS A 263 -17.00 -20.52 0.65
C CYS A 263 -16.22 -21.09 1.84
N ARG A 264 -16.74 -22.13 2.53
CA ARG A 264 -16.04 -22.78 3.64
C ARG A 264 -14.78 -23.50 3.17
N GLU A 265 -14.84 -24.23 2.07
CA GLU A 265 -13.68 -24.92 1.50
C GLU A 265 -12.57 -23.93 1.12
N ILE A 266 -12.93 -22.81 0.47
CA ILE A 266 -11.99 -21.74 0.14
C ILE A 266 -11.39 -21.14 1.42
N ILE A 267 -12.22 -20.86 2.44
CA ILE A 267 -11.76 -20.35 3.73
C ILE A 267 -10.79 -21.31 4.40
N ASP A 268 -11.10 -22.61 4.39
CA ASP A 268 -10.28 -23.65 5.02
C ASP A 268 -8.94 -23.84 4.32
N SER A 269 -8.86 -23.62 3.00
CA SER A 269 -7.61 -23.75 2.23
C SER A 269 -6.63 -22.58 2.43
N ILE A 270 -7.11 -21.44 2.93
CA ILE A 270 -6.31 -20.22 3.14
C ILE A 270 -6.22 -19.76 4.61
N LYS A 271 -6.88 -20.45 5.55
CA LYS A 271 -6.94 -20.04 6.96
C LYS A 271 -5.58 -19.97 7.66
N ASP A 272 -4.59 -20.70 7.15
CA ASP A 272 -3.22 -20.71 7.66
C ASP A 272 -2.38 -19.53 7.13
N LEU A 273 -2.90 -18.78 6.17
CA LEU A 273 -2.34 -17.50 5.74
C LEU A 273 -2.75 -16.40 6.73
N ASN A 274 -2.04 -16.34 7.86
CA ASN A 274 -2.31 -15.44 9.01
C ASN A 274 -2.47 -13.95 8.68
N TYR A 275 -2.05 -13.50 7.49
CA TYR A 275 -2.17 -12.10 7.04
C TYR A 275 -3.50 -11.80 6.31
N ILE A 276 -4.36 -12.81 6.14
CA ILE A 276 -5.59 -12.70 5.36
C ILE A 276 -6.80 -12.72 6.29
N LYS A 277 -7.59 -11.65 6.25
CA LYS A 277 -8.91 -11.60 6.85
C LYS A 277 -9.98 -11.86 5.81
N ILE A 278 -10.96 -12.68 6.17
CA ILE A 278 -11.98 -13.16 5.26
C ILE A 278 -13.33 -12.54 5.64
N ILE A 279 -13.99 -11.91 4.68
CA ILE A 279 -15.34 -11.36 4.82
C ILE A 279 -16.25 -12.08 3.82
N PRO A 280 -17.13 -13.00 4.29
CA PRO A 280 -18.09 -13.67 3.40
C PRO A 280 -19.13 -12.68 2.87
N SER A 281 -19.52 -12.83 1.61
CA SER A 281 -20.42 -11.89 0.91
C SER A 281 -21.83 -11.77 1.53
N LYS A 282 -22.29 -12.79 2.27
CA LYS A 282 -23.57 -12.75 3.04
C LYS A 282 -23.68 -11.56 4.02
N SER A 283 -22.61 -10.80 4.21
CA SER A 283 -22.61 -9.55 4.95
C SER A 283 -23.17 -8.38 4.12
N ASN A 284 -24.49 -8.15 4.10
CA ASN A 284 -25.21 -6.89 3.81
C ASN A 284 -24.74 -5.92 2.69
N TYR A 285 -23.78 -6.24 1.82
CA TYR A 285 -23.28 -5.30 0.81
C TYR A 285 -24.22 -5.29 -0.40
N GLU A 286 -25.34 -4.58 -0.31
CA GLU A 286 -26.35 -4.51 -1.37
C GLU A 286 -25.77 -4.13 -2.75
N HIS A 287 -24.69 -3.35 -2.75
CA HIS A 287 -24.02 -2.87 -3.95
C HIS A 287 -22.91 -3.80 -4.48
N LEU A 288 -22.62 -4.89 -3.77
CA LEU A 288 -21.66 -5.94 -4.12
C LEU A 288 -22.32 -7.32 -4.26
N ASN A 289 -23.65 -7.40 -4.43
CA ASN A 289 -24.46 -8.63 -4.48
C ASN A 289 -23.99 -9.75 -5.44
N LYS A 290 -23.04 -9.47 -6.34
CA LYS A 290 -22.45 -10.47 -7.24
C LYS A 290 -21.20 -11.13 -6.68
N LEU A 291 -20.64 -10.64 -5.58
CA LEU A 291 -19.43 -11.14 -4.96
C LEU A 291 -19.74 -12.39 -4.12
N ASP A 292 -18.81 -13.34 -4.05
CA ASP A 292 -18.99 -14.51 -3.17
C ASP A 292 -18.13 -14.37 -1.90
N LEU A 293 -16.92 -13.85 -2.05
CA LEU A 293 -15.96 -13.68 -0.96
C LEU A 293 -15.14 -12.40 -1.12
N LEU A 294 -14.83 -11.73 -0.02
CA LEU A 294 -13.90 -10.60 0.02
C LEU A 294 -12.74 -10.94 0.95
N LEU A 295 -11.54 -11.12 0.38
CA LEU A 295 -10.32 -11.32 1.17
C LEU A 295 -9.59 -9.99 1.36
N LEU A 296 -9.02 -9.81 2.53
CA LEU A 296 -8.22 -8.65 2.90
C LEU A 296 -6.84 -9.13 3.34
N GLY A 297 -5.80 -8.87 2.54
CA GLY A 297 -4.41 -9.18 2.86
C GLY A 297 -3.65 -7.93 3.31
N GLU A 298 -3.01 -7.98 4.47
CA GLU A 298 -2.15 -6.90 4.96
C GLU A 298 -0.68 -7.17 4.62
N TYR A 299 -0.03 -6.18 3.99
CA TYR A 299 1.40 -6.21 3.68
C TYR A 299 2.09 -4.99 4.28
N ASN A 300 2.90 -5.22 5.31
CA ASN A 300 3.78 -4.18 5.86
C ASN A 300 4.84 -3.82 4.82
N THR A 301 4.79 -2.58 4.34
CA THR A 301 5.62 -2.11 3.26
C THR A 301 6.78 -1.26 3.77
N SER A 302 6.54 -0.33 4.68
CA SER A 302 7.59 0.41 5.39
C SER A 302 7.18 0.75 6.83
N GLU A 303 8.06 1.41 7.59
CA GLU A 303 7.72 1.89 8.94
C GLU A 303 6.52 2.85 8.93
N ASP A 304 6.42 3.68 7.89
CA ASP A 304 5.40 4.73 7.76
C ASP A 304 4.25 4.34 6.81
N SER A 305 4.27 3.15 6.21
CA SER A 305 3.25 2.72 5.27
C SER A 305 2.91 1.24 5.36
N CYS A 306 1.64 0.94 5.14
CA CYS A 306 1.12 -0.41 5.03
C CYS A 306 0.25 -0.49 3.77
N THR A 307 0.31 -1.61 3.07
CA THR A 307 -0.53 -1.89 1.91
C THR A 307 -1.59 -2.91 2.27
N LEU A 308 -2.86 -2.51 2.20
CA LEU A 308 -4.00 -3.39 2.36
C LEU A 308 -4.53 -3.78 0.98
N VAL A 309 -4.43 -5.06 0.66
CA VAL A 309 -4.88 -5.62 -0.61
C VAL A 309 -6.23 -6.28 -0.43
N ILE A 310 -7.18 -5.86 -1.24
CA ILE A 310 -8.55 -6.33 -1.24
C ILE A 310 -8.72 -7.24 -2.47
N HIS A 311 -9.01 -8.50 -2.23
CA HIS A 311 -9.30 -9.48 -3.29
C HIS A 311 -10.80 -9.76 -3.32
N PRO A 312 -11.58 -9.06 -4.17
CA PRO A 312 -12.93 -9.48 -4.46
C PRO A 312 -12.88 -10.77 -5.28
N ILE A 313 -13.47 -11.83 -4.74
CA ILE A 313 -13.53 -13.14 -5.34
C ILE A 313 -14.94 -13.45 -5.86
N LYS A 314 -15.00 -13.82 -7.13
CA LYS A 314 -16.16 -14.46 -7.75
C LYS A 314 -15.83 -15.92 -8.02
N TYR A 315 -16.67 -16.84 -7.57
CA TYR A 315 -16.61 -18.25 -7.91
C TYR A 315 -17.50 -18.53 -9.11
N ILE A 316 -17.00 -19.34 -10.03
CA ILE A 316 -17.69 -19.82 -11.22
C ILE A 316 -17.66 -21.34 -11.18
N ASP A 317 -18.85 -21.92 -11.15
CA ASP A 317 -19.08 -23.35 -11.15
C ASP A 317 -19.55 -23.76 -12.54
N THR A 318 -18.61 -24.02 -13.45
CA THR A 318 -18.89 -24.43 -14.83
C THR A 318 -18.19 -25.74 -15.09
N GLU A 319 -18.92 -26.79 -15.46
CA GLU A 319 -18.37 -28.15 -15.68
C GLU A 319 -17.26 -28.22 -16.75
N ASP A 320 -17.24 -27.21 -17.61
CA ASP A 320 -16.32 -27.10 -18.73
C ASP A 320 -15.06 -26.28 -18.38
N PRO A 321 -13.92 -26.57 -19.01
CA PRO A 321 -12.70 -25.79 -18.84
C PRO A 321 -12.85 -24.35 -19.36
N LEU A 322 -12.27 -23.40 -18.62
CA LEU A 322 -12.24 -21.99 -18.97
C LEU A 322 -10.97 -21.63 -19.74
N PHE A 323 -11.14 -20.99 -20.89
CA PHE A 323 -10.04 -20.50 -21.71
C PHE A 323 -9.96 -18.98 -21.63
N ILE A 324 -8.82 -18.47 -21.18
CA ILE A 324 -8.60 -17.05 -20.92
C ILE A 324 -7.77 -16.45 -22.05
N SER A 325 -8.27 -15.36 -22.63
CA SER A 325 -7.50 -14.46 -23.48
C SER A 325 -7.37 -13.09 -22.81
N SER A 326 -6.67 -12.16 -23.45
CA SER A 326 -6.45 -10.81 -22.93
C SER A 326 -7.74 -10.10 -22.56
N GLY A 327 -8.86 -10.38 -23.22
CA GLY A 327 -10.12 -9.64 -23.04
C GLY A 327 -11.38 -10.45 -22.76
N GLU A 328 -11.34 -11.78 -22.79
CA GLU A 328 -12.53 -12.62 -22.64
C GLU A 328 -12.18 -13.95 -21.98
N ALA A 329 -13.15 -14.55 -21.30
CA ALA A 329 -13.11 -15.93 -20.86
C ALA A 329 -14.12 -16.72 -21.70
N LYS A 330 -13.68 -17.78 -22.36
CA LYS A 330 -14.51 -18.65 -23.18
C LYS A 330 -14.68 -19.99 -22.50
N ILE A 331 -15.93 -20.44 -22.42
CA ILE A 331 -16.24 -21.82 -22.04
C ILE A 331 -16.24 -22.66 -23.31
N ARG A 332 -15.54 -23.80 -23.29
CA ARG A 332 -15.58 -24.74 -24.41
C ARG A 332 -16.43 -25.94 -24.03
N LYS A 333 -17.64 -26.01 -24.58
CA LYS A 333 -18.50 -27.21 -24.50
C LYS A 333 -18.05 -28.21 -25.57
N GLU A 334 -18.15 -29.50 -25.28
CA GLU A 334 -17.87 -30.55 -26.28
C GLU A 334 -18.72 -30.31 -27.54
N GLY A 335 -18.06 -30.04 -28.67
CA GLY A 335 -18.70 -29.89 -29.99
C GLY A 335 -19.17 -28.49 -30.40
N THR A 336 -19.26 -27.51 -29.49
CA THR A 336 -19.59 -26.10 -29.85
C THR A 336 -18.87 -25.11 -28.93
N LEU A 337 -18.28 -24.07 -29.50
CA LEU A 337 -17.45 -23.10 -28.80
C LEU A 337 -18.16 -21.75 -28.84
N ASP A 338 -19.10 -21.48 -27.94
CA ASP A 338 -19.90 -20.25 -28.07
C ASP A 338 -20.32 -19.54 -26.78
N ASP A 339 -20.14 -20.11 -25.58
CA ASP A 339 -20.46 -19.37 -24.36
C ASP A 339 -19.27 -18.49 -23.95
N THR A 340 -19.35 -17.22 -24.32
CA THR A 340 -18.37 -16.21 -23.93
C THR A 340 -18.82 -15.53 -22.64
N ILE A 341 -18.04 -15.68 -21.58
CA ILE A 341 -18.21 -14.93 -20.35
C ILE A 341 -17.46 -13.59 -20.50
N GLU A 342 -18.21 -12.50 -20.55
CA GLU A 342 -17.62 -11.16 -20.47
C GLU A 342 -17.09 -10.90 -19.05
N LEU A 343 -15.79 -11.14 -18.84
CA LEU A 343 -15.09 -10.83 -17.57
C LEU A 343 -15.30 -9.39 -17.10
N LYS A 344 -15.47 -8.48 -18.07
CA LYS A 344 -15.77 -7.06 -17.82
C LYS A 344 -16.97 -6.90 -16.91
N ASP A 345 -18.04 -7.65 -17.14
CA ASP A 345 -19.33 -7.48 -16.49
C ASP A 345 -19.38 -8.12 -15.10
N LEU A 346 -18.47 -9.06 -14.84
CA LEU A 346 -18.34 -9.72 -13.55
C LEU A 346 -17.62 -8.82 -12.52
N LEU A 347 -16.39 -8.38 -12.81
CA LEU A 347 -15.53 -7.79 -11.77
C LEU A 347 -15.18 -6.31 -11.96
N THR A 348 -15.32 -5.74 -13.16
CA THR A 348 -15.05 -4.30 -13.37
C THR A 348 -15.99 -3.40 -12.55
N PRO A 349 -17.32 -3.66 -12.50
CA PRO A 349 -18.24 -2.90 -11.65
C PRO A 349 -17.89 -3.05 -10.16
N ILE A 350 -17.53 -4.26 -9.72
CA ILE A 350 -17.17 -4.56 -8.33
C ILE A 350 -15.93 -3.76 -7.92
N LYS A 351 -14.86 -3.81 -8.72
CA LYS A 351 -13.62 -3.03 -8.47
C LYS A 351 -13.92 -1.53 -8.37
N LYS A 352 -14.75 -1.01 -9.28
CA LYS A 352 -15.18 0.40 -9.26
C LYS A 352 -16.01 0.72 -8.01
N ASN A 353 -16.93 -0.15 -7.62
CA ASN A 353 -17.81 0.02 -6.48
C ASN A 353 -17.02 -0.01 -5.16
N ILE A 354 -16.11 -0.97 -4.97
CA ILE A 354 -15.22 -1.02 -3.80
C ILE A 354 -14.36 0.24 -3.74
N LYS A 355 -13.77 0.69 -4.86
CA LYS A 355 -12.99 1.93 -4.89
C LYS A 355 -13.84 3.15 -4.48
N GLN A 356 -15.08 3.22 -4.95
CA GLN A 356 -15.99 4.29 -4.56
C GLN A 356 -16.41 4.18 -3.09
N ASP A 357 -16.65 2.98 -2.57
CA ASP A 357 -16.98 2.76 -1.17
C ASP A 357 -15.85 3.29 -0.26
N LEU A 358 -14.60 2.89 -0.54
CA LEU A 358 -13.41 3.34 0.19
C LEU A 358 -13.27 4.86 0.19
N VAL A 359 -13.44 5.51 -0.95
CA VAL A 359 -13.30 6.98 -1.07
C VAL A 359 -14.41 7.73 -0.35
N HIS A 360 -15.63 7.17 -0.30
CA HIS A 360 -16.75 7.83 0.37
C HIS A 360 -16.84 7.46 1.85
N GLY A 361 -16.13 6.42 2.30
CA GLY A 361 -16.19 5.90 3.66
C GLY A 361 -17.49 5.14 3.93
N ARG A 362 -17.92 4.28 3.00
CA ARG A 362 -19.17 3.51 3.08
C ARG A 362 -18.95 2.16 3.78
N GLU A 363 -19.70 1.13 3.41
CA GLU A 363 -19.84 -0.13 4.14
C GLU A 363 -18.53 -0.92 4.17
N VAL A 364 -17.87 -1.08 3.03
CA VAL A 364 -16.58 -1.79 2.94
C VAL A 364 -15.54 -1.08 3.79
N PHE A 365 -15.45 0.24 3.68
CA PHE A 365 -14.55 1.05 4.52
C PHE A 365 -14.87 0.88 6.01
N SER A 366 -16.14 0.97 6.40
CA SER A 366 -16.57 0.81 7.79
C SER A 366 -16.23 -0.59 8.33
N LYS A 367 -16.40 -1.63 7.50
CA LYS A 367 -16.04 -2.99 7.90
C LYS A 367 -14.54 -3.15 8.08
N ILE A 368 -13.74 -2.63 7.15
CA ILE A 368 -12.27 -2.63 7.27
C ILE A 368 -11.85 -1.88 8.54
N LYS A 369 -12.43 -0.69 8.79
CA LYS A 369 -12.18 0.09 10.00
C LYS A 369 -12.51 -0.69 11.28
N SER A 370 -13.72 -1.22 11.38
CA SER A 370 -14.15 -1.96 12.58
C SER A 370 -13.40 -3.26 12.83
N SER A 371 -12.79 -3.84 11.78
CA SER A 371 -12.29 -5.21 11.83
C SER A 371 -10.78 -5.34 11.76
N LEU A 372 -10.08 -4.42 11.10
CA LEU A 372 -8.61 -4.43 10.97
C LEU A 372 -7.97 -3.19 11.58
N TYR A 373 -8.56 -2.02 11.33
CA TYR A 373 -7.94 -0.75 11.70
C TYR A 373 -8.94 0.17 12.41
N PRO A 374 -9.15 0.01 13.73
CA PRO A 374 -10.12 0.82 14.49
C PRO A 374 -9.87 2.33 14.32
N ASN A 375 -8.61 2.70 14.16
CA ASN A 375 -8.13 4.08 13.98
C ASN A 375 -8.02 4.51 12.51
N LEU A 376 -8.61 3.77 11.58
CA LEU A 376 -8.58 4.13 10.16
C LEU A 376 -9.35 5.43 9.91
N GLU A 377 -8.63 6.40 9.36
CA GLU A 377 -9.15 7.70 8.98
C GLU A 377 -8.86 7.99 7.52
N LEU A 378 -9.88 8.40 6.77
CA LEU A 378 -9.69 9.03 5.48
C LEU A 378 -9.42 10.53 5.72
N LYS A 379 -8.16 10.96 5.54
CA LYS A 379 -7.84 12.40 5.55
C LYS A 379 -8.49 13.04 4.32
N ARG A 380 -9.13 14.20 4.53
CA ARG A 380 -9.85 14.92 3.48
C ARG A 380 -9.34 16.35 3.36
N THR A 381 -9.47 16.91 2.17
CA THR A 381 -9.28 18.35 1.94
C THR A 381 -10.38 19.16 2.64
N LEU A 382 -10.21 20.48 2.69
CA LEU A 382 -11.26 21.43 3.09
C LEU A 382 -12.55 21.29 2.25
N THR A 383 -12.44 20.78 1.00
CA THR A 383 -13.59 20.49 0.13
C THR A 383 -14.15 19.06 0.30
N LYS A 384 -13.81 18.39 1.40
CA LYS A 384 -14.22 17.02 1.76
C LYS A 384 -13.79 15.93 0.76
N LYS A 385 -12.81 16.21 -0.11
CA LYS A 385 -12.25 15.23 -1.05
C LYS A 385 -11.17 14.40 -0.37
N GLY A 386 -11.15 13.09 -0.56
CA GLY A 386 -10.13 12.22 0.03
C GLY A 386 -8.70 12.58 -0.40
N LEU A 387 -7.74 12.41 0.52
CA LEU A 387 -6.31 12.68 0.34
C LEU A 387 -5.43 11.46 0.59
N PHE A 388 -5.64 10.71 1.66
CA PHE A 388 -4.96 9.44 1.94
C PHE A 388 -5.65 8.78 3.13
N PHE A 389 -5.38 7.49 3.32
CA PHE A 389 -5.85 6.76 4.48
C PHE A 389 -4.73 6.66 5.51
N LEU A 390 -5.08 6.84 6.78
CA LEU A 390 -4.13 6.83 7.89
C LEU A 390 -4.66 5.91 8.99
N SER A 391 -3.79 5.09 9.57
CA SER A 391 -4.06 4.35 10.81
C SER A 391 -2.79 4.33 11.64
N GLU A 392 -2.85 4.76 12.90
CA GLU A 392 -1.70 4.69 13.84
C GLU A 392 -0.40 5.30 13.29
N ASN A 393 -0.51 6.46 12.63
CA ASN A 393 0.58 7.17 11.95
C ASN A 393 1.13 6.48 10.68
N LYS A 394 0.59 5.34 10.28
CA LYS A 394 0.94 4.68 9.01
C LYS A 394 -0.04 5.06 7.91
N GLN A 395 0.49 5.37 6.74
CA GLN A 395 -0.31 5.51 5.53
C GLN A 395 -0.82 4.13 5.10
N ILE A 396 -2.13 3.99 4.88
CA ILE A 396 -2.71 2.76 4.35
C ILE A 396 -2.97 2.91 2.85
N ASN A 397 -2.27 2.11 2.04
CA ASN A 397 -2.46 2.04 0.60
C ASN A 397 -3.43 0.90 0.27
N PHE A 398 -4.51 1.21 -0.45
CA PHE A 398 -5.47 0.20 -0.87
C PHE A 398 -5.19 -0.27 -2.29
N ILE A 399 -5.06 -1.59 -2.45
CA ILE A 399 -4.98 -2.24 -3.76
C ILE A 399 -6.20 -3.14 -3.91
N ILE A 400 -6.83 -3.16 -5.09
CA ILE A 400 -8.01 -3.98 -5.36
C ILE A 400 -7.66 -4.91 -6.51
N GLU A 401 -7.45 -6.18 -6.19
CA GLU A 401 -7.01 -7.20 -7.13
C GLU A 401 -8.08 -8.30 -7.29
N PRO A 402 -8.98 -8.16 -8.28
CA PRO A 402 -10.08 -9.08 -8.49
C PRO A 402 -9.60 -10.47 -8.93
N ILE A 403 -10.25 -11.50 -8.38
CA ILE A 403 -9.96 -12.92 -8.67
C ILE A 403 -11.26 -13.62 -9.06
N VAL A 404 -11.24 -14.36 -10.15
CA VAL A 404 -12.24 -15.34 -10.52
C VAL A 404 -11.69 -16.72 -10.17
N LEU A 405 -12.42 -17.45 -9.35
CA LEU A 405 -12.14 -18.84 -9.05
C LEU A 405 -13.03 -19.74 -9.90
N SER A 406 -12.42 -20.76 -10.50
CA SER A 406 -13.10 -21.80 -11.25
C SER A 406 -13.07 -23.10 -10.48
N ALA A 407 -14.17 -23.86 -10.54
CA ALA A 407 -14.21 -25.24 -10.08
C ALA A 407 -13.41 -26.19 -10.99
N TYR A 408 -13.25 -25.81 -12.27
CA TYR A 408 -12.65 -26.64 -13.33
C TYR A 408 -11.42 -25.99 -13.93
N GLU A 409 -10.75 -26.75 -14.80
CA GLU A 409 -9.46 -26.39 -15.38
C GLU A 409 -9.51 -25.02 -16.10
N VAL A 410 -8.56 -24.14 -15.76
CA VAL A 410 -8.38 -22.85 -16.43
C VAL A 410 -7.11 -22.87 -17.27
N LYS A 411 -7.22 -22.54 -18.56
CA LYS A 411 -6.11 -22.46 -19.51
C LYS A 411 -5.95 -21.04 -20.06
N SER A 412 -4.70 -20.60 -20.21
CA SER A 412 -4.38 -19.35 -20.91
C SER A 412 -4.17 -19.63 -22.41
N LEU A 413 -4.84 -18.87 -23.28
CA LEU A 413 -4.70 -18.97 -24.73
C LEU A 413 -3.50 -18.18 -25.28
N GLU A 414 -3.01 -17.18 -24.55
CA GLU A 414 -2.01 -16.23 -25.07
C GLU A 414 -0.57 -16.63 -24.75
N LYS A 415 -0.32 -16.98 -23.49
CA LYS A 415 0.99 -17.37 -22.99
C LYS A 415 0.78 -18.33 -21.82
N VAL A 416 1.55 -19.41 -21.81
CA VAL A 416 1.64 -20.29 -20.64
C VAL A 416 2.20 -19.45 -19.50
N SER A 417 1.36 -19.19 -18.52
CA SER A 417 1.63 -18.35 -17.35
C SER A 417 1.26 -19.15 -16.12
N LEU A 418 1.92 -18.87 -15.00
CA LEU A 418 1.68 -19.62 -13.77
C LEU A 418 0.24 -19.42 -13.27
N PHE A 419 -0.32 -18.22 -13.45
CA PHE A 419 -1.69 -17.90 -13.12
C PHE A 419 -2.36 -17.25 -14.33
N PRO A 420 -3.36 -17.89 -14.97
CA PRO A 420 -4.06 -17.29 -16.09
C PRO A 420 -4.62 -15.92 -15.72
N TYR A 421 -4.32 -14.92 -16.55
CA TYR A 421 -4.56 -13.52 -16.24
C TYR A 421 -5.07 -12.77 -17.47
N SER A 422 -6.18 -12.05 -17.31
CA SER A 422 -6.72 -11.17 -18.35
C SER A 422 -6.09 -9.77 -18.23
N ILE A 423 -5.16 -9.44 -19.14
CA ILE A 423 -4.45 -8.15 -19.15
C ILE A 423 -5.42 -6.97 -19.30
N LYS A 424 -6.42 -7.06 -20.18
CA LYS A 424 -7.38 -5.98 -20.45
C LYS A 424 -8.21 -5.63 -19.22
N HIS A 425 -8.60 -6.64 -18.44
CA HIS A 425 -9.47 -6.47 -17.29
C HIS A 425 -8.72 -6.43 -15.96
N LYS A 426 -7.43 -6.80 -15.95
CA LYS A 426 -6.58 -6.93 -14.77
C LYS A 426 -7.21 -7.84 -13.71
N VAL A 427 -7.58 -9.05 -14.16
CA VAL A 427 -8.28 -10.06 -13.37
C VAL A 427 -7.55 -11.39 -13.49
N TYR A 428 -7.29 -12.04 -12.37
CA TYR A 428 -6.84 -13.44 -12.35
C TYR A 428 -8.03 -14.36 -12.51
N VAL A 429 -7.89 -15.37 -13.37
CA VAL A 429 -8.87 -16.46 -13.45
C VAL A 429 -8.10 -17.75 -13.19
N ILE A 430 -8.34 -18.38 -12.05
CA ILE A 430 -7.54 -19.50 -11.59
C ILE A 430 -8.44 -20.62 -11.07
N GLN A 431 -7.89 -21.82 -11.02
CA GLN A 431 -8.51 -22.94 -10.32
C GLN A 431 -8.45 -22.71 -8.81
N LYS A 432 -9.42 -23.24 -8.06
CA LYS A 432 -9.50 -23.05 -6.60
C LYS A 432 -8.22 -23.50 -5.88
N GLU A 433 -7.57 -24.57 -6.35
CA GLU A 433 -6.37 -25.16 -5.78
C GLU A 433 -5.15 -24.21 -5.87
N MET A 434 -5.16 -23.33 -6.87
CA MET A 434 -4.06 -22.38 -7.11
C MET A 434 -4.18 -21.10 -6.28
N LEU A 435 -5.30 -20.88 -5.58
CA LEU A 435 -5.56 -19.64 -4.85
C LEU A 435 -4.46 -19.34 -3.82
N ARG A 436 -4.01 -20.35 -3.08
CA ARG A 436 -2.94 -20.20 -2.10
C ARG A 436 -1.63 -19.73 -2.75
N SER A 437 -1.24 -20.37 -3.84
CA SER A 437 -0.03 -20.01 -4.59
C SER A 437 -0.12 -18.61 -5.20
N LEU A 438 -1.31 -18.24 -5.71
CA LEU A 438 -1.57 -16.89 -6.21
C LEU A 438 -1.45 -15.85 -5.09
N LEU A 439 -2.02 -16.09 -3.91
CA LEU A 439 -1.95 -15.15 -2.79
C LEU A 439 -0.51 -14.99 -2.27
N SER A 440 0.29 -16.06 -2.30
CA SER A 440 1.73 -15.98 -2.01
C SER A 440 2.48 -15.14 -3.05
N TYR A 441 2.20 -15.37 -4.34
CA TYR A 441 2.75 -14.57 -5.42
C TYR A 441 2.39 -13.09 -5.28
N LEU A 442 1.11 -12.77 -5.03
CA LEU A 442 0.66 -11.39 -4.87
C LEU A 442 1.35 -10.71 -3.68
N LYS A 443 1.56 -11.41 -2.57
CA LYS A 443 2.34 -10.92 -1.43
C LYS A 443 3.78 -10.56 -1.83
N GLU A 444 4.47 -11.47 -2.52
CA GLU A 444 5.84 -11.23 -2.98
C GLU A 444 5.90 -10.09 -4.02
N LYS A 445 4.97 -10.07 -4.97
CA LYS A 445 4.79 -9.01 -5.99
C LYS A 445 4.65 -7.63 -5.34
N TYR A 446 3.74 -7.46 -4.38
CA TYR A 446 3.54 -6.15 -3.76
C TYR A 446 4.67 -5.75 -2.80
N ARG A 447 5.35 -6.72 -2.17
CA ARG A 447 6.57 -6.44 -1.42
C ARG A 447 7.68 -5.92 -2.35
N ALA A 448 7.88 -6.57 -3.48
CA ALA A 448 8.87 -6.17 -4.48
C ALA A 448 8.53 -4.80 -5.08
N PHE A 449 7.25 -4.52 -5.34
CA PHE A 449 6.81 -3.19 -5.78
C PHE A 449 7.18 -2.07 -4.82
N HIS A 450 7.04 -2.32 -3.52
CA HIS A 450 7.31 -1.30 -2.54
C HIS A 450 8.81 -1.01 -2.41
N LEU A 451 9.66 -2.02 -2.61
CA LEU A 451 11.11 -1.83 -2.68
C LEU A 451 11.55 -0.96 -3.88
N LEU A 452 10.80 -0.98 -4.98
CA LEU A 452 11.04 -0.10 -6.13
C LEU A 452 10.52 1.31 -5.94
N GLU A 453 9.45 1.47 -5.17
CA GLU A 453 8.93 2.78 -4.80
C GLU A 453 9.83 3.40 -3.73
N ASP A 454 11.04 3.83 -4.11
CA ASP A 454 11.91 4.70 -3.29
C ASP A 454 11.30 6.11 -3.11
N THR A 455 10.03 6.27 -3.47
CA THR A 455 9.32 7.54 -3.47
C THR A 455 8.86 7.88 -2.07
N GLU A 456 9.11 9.13 -1.66
CA GLU A 456 8.48 9.72 -0.47
C GLU A 456 6.97 9.45 -0.48
N THR A 457 6.49 8.77 0.55
CA THR A 457 5.07 8.46 0.70
C THR A 457 4.23 9.73 0.67
N THR A 458 2.97 9.65 0.21
CA THR A 458 2.08 10.82 0.22
C THR A 458 1.93 11.43 1.63
N LEU A 459 2.07 10.61 2.68
CA LEU A 459 2.15 11.05 4.06
C LEU A 459 3.39 11.89 4.31
N LYS A 460 4.59 11.44 3.92
CA LYS A 460 5.83 12.22 4.07
C LYS A 460 5.72 13.55 3.32
N LYS A 461 5.24 13.54 2.08
CA LYS A 461 4.98 14.75 1.27
C LYS A 461 3.96 15.68 1.94
N TYR A 462 2.89 15.14 2.51
CA TYR A 462 1.89 15.93 3.23
C TYR A 462 2.45 16.54 4.51
N VAL A 463 3.23 15.78 5.29
CA VAL A 463 3.85 16.23 6.53
C VAL A 463 4.96 17.26 6.27
N SER A 464 5.80 17.06 5.25
CA SER A 464 6.79 18.05 4.83
C SER A 464 6.11 19.33 4.37
N PHE A 465 5.11 19.23 3.48
CA PHE A 465 4.33 20.36 3.01
C PHE A 465 3.59 21.08 4.14
N SER A 466 2.98 20.36 5.09
CA SER A 466 2.30 20.97 6.24
C SER A 466 3.29 21.73 7.13
N ARG A 467 4.49 21.19 7.35
CA ARG A 467 5.55 21.88 8.09
C ARG A 467 6.00 23.16 7.37
N GLU A 468 6.20 23.09 6.06
CA GLU A 468 6.51 24.26 5.24
C GLU A 468 5.39 25.31 5.28
N MET A 469 4.13 24.90 5.16
CA MET A 469 2.98 25.79 5.29
C MET A 469 2.91 26.48 6.63
N VAL A 470 3.17 25.78 7.74
CA VAL A 470 3.23 26.41 9.07
C VAL A 470 4.37 27.42 9.14
N LYS A 471 5.54 27.12 8.56
CA LYS A 471 6.65 28.09 8.45
C LYS A 471 6.24 29.31 7.65
N TYR A 472 5.60 29.14 6.49
CA TYR A 472 5.10 30.23 5.68
C TYR A 472 4.04 31.05 6.42
N ILE A 473 3.05 30.43 7.06
CA ILE A 473 2.03 31.14 7.83
C ILE A 473 2.65 31.93 8.98
N ARG A 474 3.64 31.37 9.70
CA ARG A 474 4.39 32.10 10.73
C ARG A 474 5.10 33.32 10.14
N LEU A 475 5.79 33.14 9.02
CA LEU A 475 6.49 34.23 8.31
C LEU A 475 5.51 35.30 7.77
N VAL A 476 4.34 34.89 7.27
CA VAL A 476 3.23 35.77 6.87
C VAL A 476 2.71 36.55 8.05
N SER A 477 2.50 35.90 9.20
CA SER A 477 1.87 36.50 10.37
C SER A 477 2.75 37.54 11.08
N LEU A 478 4.08 37.45 10.93
CA LEU A 478 5.03 38.35 11.57
C LEU A 478 4.81 39.83 11.16
N PRO A 479 4.69 40.19 9.86
CA PRO A 479 4.31 41.54 9.46
C PRO A 479 2.98 42.02 10.03
N PHE A 480 1.97 41.15 10.17
CA PHE A 480 0.69 41.54 10.77
C PHE A 480 0.80 41.78 12.27
N LEU A 481 1.62 40.99 12.96
CA LEU A 481 1.89 41.19 14.39
C LEU A 481 2.61 42.52 14.58
N ILE A 482 3.64 42.80 13.77
CA ILE A 482 4.35 44.08 13.77
C ILE A 482 3.39 45.24 13.44
N LEU A 483 2.56 45.09 12.41
CA LEU A 483 1.55 46.08 12.04
C LEU A 483 0.57 46.32 13.20
N GLY A 484 0.09 45.27 13.85
CA GLY A 484 -0.83 45.36 14.98
C GLY A 484 -0.23 46.10 16.18
N VAL A 485 1.04 45.82 16.50
CA VAL A 485 1.79 46.54 17.54
C VAL A 485 1.98 48.01 17.16
N MET A 486 2.36 48.29 15.91
CA MET A 486 2.52 49.65 15.40
C MET A 486 1.21 50.44 15.44
N LEU A 487 0.09 49.80 15.05
CA LEU A 487 -1.25 50.37 15.05
C LEU A 487 -1.73 50.66 16.46
N SER A 488 -1.45 49.76 17.41
CA SER A 488 -1.69 49.97 18.84
C SER A 488 -0.88 51.15 19.39
N LEU A 489 0.38 51.28 19.00
CA LEU A 489 1.24 52.41 19.38
C LEU A 489 0.74 53.72 18.77
N PHE A 490 0.27 53.69 17.52
CA PHE A 490 -0.26 54.86 16.82
C PHE A 490 -1.56 55.38 17.46
N LEU A 491 -2.45 54.47 17.85
CA LEU A 491 -3.66 54.78 18.60
C LEU A 491 -3.32 55.42 19.95
N PHE A 492 -2.30 54.90 20.63
CA PHE A 492 -1.82 55.44 21.90
C PHE A 492 -1.24 56.87 21.76
N LEU A 493 -0.51 57.13 20.67
CA LEU A 493 0.15 58.42 20.43
C LEU A 493 -0.75 59.50 19.80
N SER A 494 -2.04 59.21 19.54
CA SER A 494 -3.01 60.16 18.96
C SER A 494 -2.53 60.82 17.65
N VAL A 495 -1.79 60.09 16.83
CA VAL A 495 -1.22 60.63 15.58
C VAL A 495 -2.32 60.92 14.55
N ASN A 496 -2.09 61.93 13.73
CA ASN A 496 -3.07 62.47 12.77
C ASN A 496 -3.59 61.40 11.78
N LYS A 497 -4.91 61.37 11.54
CA LYS A 497 -5.60 60.33 10.75
C LYS A 497 -5.04 60.14 9.34
N VAL A 498 -4.52 61.21 8.73
CA VAL A 498 -3.99 61.16 7.36
C VAL A 498 -2.76 60.25 7.24
N VAL A 499 -1.87 60.25 8.24
CA VAL A 499 -0.66 59.42 8.22
C VAL A 499 -1.02 57.94 8.37
N PHE A 500 -2.07 57.66 9.14
CA PHE A 500 -2.59 56.31 9.33
C PHE A 500 -3.06 55.70 8.00
N ASP A 501 -3.87 56.42 7.23
CA ASP A 501 -4.42 55.91 5.97
C ASP A 501 -3.33 55.61 4.92
N ILE A 502 -2.26 56.43 4.87
CA ILE A 502 -1.14 56.27 3.93
C ILE A 502 -0.33 55.00 4.22
N ILE A 503 -0.19 54.60 5.48
CA ILE A 503 0.62 53.44 5.88
C ILE A 503 -0.22 52.16 5.91
N LEU A 504 -1.46 52.24 6.38
CA LEU A 504 -2.31 51.05 6.55
C LEU A 504 -2.66 50.41 5.22
N PHE A 505 -3.03 51.23 4.23
CA PHE A 505 -3.57 50.74 2.97
C PHE A 505 -2.55 49.90 2.18
N PRO A 506 -1.30 50.37 1.94
CA PRO A 506 -0.29 49.56 1.27
C PRO A 506 0.06 48.28 2.04
N SER A 507 0.11 48.36 3.38
CA SER A 507 0.38 47.18 4.21
C SER A 507 -0.71 46.12 4.03
N PHE A 508 -1.99 46.52 4.04
CA PHE A 508 -3.11 45.62 3.82
C PHE A 508 -3.12 45.01 2.42
N VAL A 509 -2.76 45.78 1.39
CA VAL A 509 -2.63 45.29 0.01
C VAL A 509 -1.51 44.25 -0.10
N LEU A 510 -0.31 44.55 0.44
CA LEU A 510 0.82 43.63 0.40
C LEU A 510 0.54 42.32 1.15
N SER A 511 -0.07 42.45 2.33
CA SER A 511 -0.59 41.36 3.14
C SER A 511 -1.58 40.48 2.37
N SER A 512 -2.54 41.10 1.67
CA SER A 512 -3.54 40.40 0.87
C SER A 512 -2.91 39.65 -0.32
N ILE A 513 -1.89 40.24 -0.96
CA ILE A 513 -1.11 39.58 -2.02
C ILE A 513 -0.39 38.35 -1.47
N PHE A 514 0.26 38.48 -0.31
CA PHE A 514 1.03 37.39 0.29
C PHE A 514 0.11 36.26 0.77
N PHE A 515 -1.02 36.59 1.41
CA PHE A 515 -2.04 35.62 1.77
C PHE A 515 -2.58 34.89 0.53
N SER A 516 -2.85 35.62 -0.56
CA SER A 516 -3.30 35.03 -1.83
C SER A 516 -2.26 34.07 -2.40
N TYR A 517 -0.96 34.43 -2.36
CA TYR A 517 0.14 33.55 -2.76
C TYR A 517 0.17 32.25 -1.93
N CYS A 518 0.08 32.34 -0.60
CA CYS A 518 0.03 31.16 0.28
C CYS A 518 -1.17 30.26 -0.03
N VAL A 519 -2.36 30.83 -0.27
CA VAL A 519 -3.55 30.07 -0.66
C VAL A 519 -3.37 29.39 -2.03
N ILE A 520 -2.69 30.04 -2.98
CA ILE A 520 -2.37 29.45 -4.29
C ILE A 520 -1.41 28.28 -4.13
N GLN A 521 -0.31 28.44 -3.38
CA GLN A 521 0.65 27.35 -3.13
C GLN A 521 -0.01 26.17 -2.43
N TYR A 522 -0.88 26.43 -1.44
CA TYR A 522 -1.69 25.39 -0.81
C TYR A 522 -2.57 24.63 -1.80
N LYS A 523 -3.26 25.34 -2.71
CA LYS A 523 -4.06 24.71 -3.74
C LYS A 523 -3.23 23.85 -4.69
N ILE A 524 -2.02 24.30 -5.08
CA ILE A 524 -1.13 23.55 -5.97
C ILE A 524 -0.65 22.26 -5.29
N ALA A 525 -0.15 22.34 -4.07
CA ALA A 525 0.34 21.18 -3.32
C ALA A 525 -0.77 20.16 -3.04
N ILE A 526 -1.93 20.62 -2.56
CA ILE A 526 -3.10 19.75 -2.35
C ILE A 526 -3.57 19.12 -3.66
N LYS A 527 -3.50 19.84 -4.78
CA LYS A 527 -3.81 19.28 -6.10
C LYS A 527 -2.81 18.19 -6.50
N SER A 528 -1.52 18.35 -6.16
CA SER A 528 -0.48 17.34 -6.37
C SER A 528 -0.75 16.07 -5.56
N ILE A 529 -0.90 16.20 -4.24
CA ILE A 529 -1.20 15.08 -3.33
C ILE A 529 -2.50 14.37 -3.74
N LYS A 530 -3.53 15.14 -4.12
CA LYS A 530 -4.79 14.57 -4.59
C LYS A 530 -4.63 13.79 -5.89
N LYS A 531 -3.80 14.26 -6.83
CA LYS A 531 -3.52 13.53 -8.08
C LYS A 531 -2.88 12.19 -7.76
N GLU A 532 -1.92 12.17 -6.83
CA GLU A 532 -1.26 10.96 -6.36
C GLU A 532 -2.25 10.00 -5.67
N PHE A 533 -3.08 10.49 -4.75
CA PHE A 533 -4.10 9.68 -4.08
C PHE A 533 -5.16 9.05 -4.99
N LEU A 534 -5.64 9.83 -5.97
CA LEU A 534 -6.68 9.35 -6.89
C LEU A 534 -6.15 8.35 -7.91
N CYS A 535 -4.83 8.35 -8.14
CA CYS A 535 -4.09 7.34 -8.88
C CYS A 535 -3.65 6.24 -7.90
N PRO A 536 -4.47 5.22 -7.59
CA PRO A 536 -4.01 4.11 -6.76
C PRO A 536 -2.73 3.50 -7.36
N LEU A 537 -1.86 2.95 -6.50
CA LEU A 537 -0.55 2.38 -6.86
C LEU A 537 -0.60 1.58 -8.18
N HIS A 538 -1.56 0.66 -8.31
CA HIS A 538 -1.75 -0.22 -9.47
C HIS A 538 -2.24 0.47 -10.77
N SER A 539 -2.62 1.74 -10.70
CA SER A 539 -3.05 2.56 -11.83
C SER A 539 -2.01 3.60 -12.24
N ILE A 540 -0.99 3.82 -11.40
CA ILE A 540 0.20 4.53 -11.83
C ILE A 540 0.84 3.61 -12.88
N PRO A 541 0.98 4.05 -14.15
CA PRO A 541 1.81 3.30 -15.09
C PRO A 541 3.20 3.32 -14.50
N MET A 542 3.57 2.23 -13.81
CA MET A 542 4.89 2.10 -13.26
C MET A 542 5.81 1.91 -14.46
N ILE A 543 6.53 2.97 -14.79
CA ILE A 543 7.65 2.90 -15.72
C ILE A 543 8.76 2.30 -14.88
N ILE A 544 8.83 0.97 -14.90
CA ILE A 544 9.93 0.22 -14.30
C ILE A 544 11.08 0.39 -15.27
N ASP A 545 12.07 1.17 -14.88
CA ASP A 545 13.30 1.28 -15.64
C ASP A 545 14.07 -0.04 -15.57
N ARG A 546 15.11 -0.17 -16.39
CA ARG A 546 15.92 -1.39 -16.44
C ARG A 546 16.51 -1.75 -15.06
N SER A 547 16.90 -0.74 -14.27
CA SER A 547 17.46 -0.95 -12.93
C SER A 547 16.43 -1.51 -11.95
N GLY A 548 15.22 -0.93 -11.91
CA GLY A 548 14.11 -1.45 -11.13
C GLY A 548 13.71 -2.87 -11.54
N PHE A 549 13.85 -3.22 -12.82
CA PHE A 549 13.59 -4.58 -13.25
C PHE A 549 14.56 -5.60 -12.65
N TYR A 550 15.87 -5.32 -12.63
CA TYR A 550 16.85 -6.23 -12.01
C TYR A 550 16.59 -6.40 -10.51
N LEU A 551 16.23 -5.32 -9.81
CA LEU A 551 15.85 -5.40 -8.40
C LEU A 551 14.63 -6.29 -8.19
N LEU A 552 13.62 -6.22 -9.08
CA LEU A 552 12.48 -7.14 -9.02
C LEU A 552 12.89 -8.59 -9.30
N ALA A 553 13.75 -8.81 -10.30
CA ALA A 553 14.24 -10.13 -10.67
C ALA A 553 15.05 -10.79 -9.54
N GLU A 554 15.74 -10.00 -8.72
CA GLU A 554 16.45 -10.49 -7.54
C GLU A 554 15.49 -10.87 -6.40
N GLN A 555 14.36 -10.17 -6.27
CA GLN A 555 13.41 -10.39 -5.18
C GLN A 555 12.35 -11.46 -5.48
N LEU A 556 12.01 -11.66 -6.75
CA LEU A 556 10.99 -12.61 -7.18
C LEU A 556 11.61 -13.93 -7.65
N LYS A 557 10.96 -15.04 -7.30
CA LYS A 557 11.26 -16.36 -7.89
C LYS A 557 11.10 -16.31 -9.41
N GLU A 558 11.89 -17.09 -10.14
CA GLU A 558 11.88 -17.10 -11.62
C GLU A 558 10.47 -17.32 -12.20
N GLU A 559 9.69 -18.23 -11.62
CA GLU A 559 8.30 -18.50 -12.03
C GLU A 559 7.38 -17.28 -11.83
N TYR A 560 7.59 -16.55 -10.73
CA TYR A 560 6.84 -15.35 -10.39
C TYR A 560 7.26 -14.15 -11.24
N LEU A 561 8.55 -14.07 -11.61
CA LEU A 561 9.06 -13.07 -12.52
C LEU A 561 8.45 -13.21 -13.92
N ASN A 562 8.32 -14.44 -14.41
CA ASN A 562 7.65 -14.72 -15.70
C ASN A 562 6.19 -14.29 -15.69
N GLN A 563 5.46 -14.61 -14.61
CA GLN A 563 4.10 -14.15 -14.41
C GLN A 563 4.02 -12.62 -14.38
N PHE A 564 4.91 -11.98 -13.60
CA PHE A 564 4.98 -10.54 -13.46
C PHE A 564 5.22 -9.85 -14.82
N LEU A 565 6.17 -10.33 -15.60
CA LEU A 565 6.47 -9.83 -16.94
C LEU A 565 5.25 -9.88 -17.86
N PHE A 566 4.49 -10.97 -17.81
CA PHE A 566 3.27 -11.10 -18.61
C PHE A 566 2.22 -10.06 -18.23
N GLU A 567 2.00 -9.83 -16.94
CA GLU A 567 1.02 -8.86 -16.43
C GLU A 567 1.38 -7.41 -16.76
N PHE A 568 2.68 -7.10 -16.79
CA PHE A 568 3.22 -5.75 -17.02
C PHE A 568 3.63 -5.49 -18.46
N LYS A 569 3.40 -6.44 -19.38
CA LYS A 569 3.75 -6.30 -20.79
C LYS A 569 3.22 -5.02 -21.44
N SER A 570 2.05 -4.53 -21.03
CA SER A 570 1.47 -3.28 -21.54
C SER A 570 2.15 -2.01 -21.04
N ASN A 571 2.99 -2.11 -20.02
CA ASN A 571 3.59 -0.98 -19.31
C ASN A 571 5.10 -0.85 -19.54
N ILE A 572 5.73 -1.84 -20.16
CA ILE A 572 7.18 -1.88 -20.43
C ILE A 572 7.38 -1.59 -21.92
N GLU A 573 8.38 -0.76 -22.26
CA GLU A 573 8.73 -0.56 -23.66
C GLU A 573 9.15 -1.90 -24.28
N GLN A 574 8.64 -2.21 -25.48
CA GLN A 574 8.85 -3.51 -26.11
C GLN A 574 10.34 -3.87 -26.24
N LYS A 575 11.20 -2.86 -26.49
CA LYS A 575 12.65 -3.03 -26.58
C LYS A 575 13.26 -3.52 -25.26
N ASP A 576 12.86 -2.89 -24.14
CA ASP A 576 13.36 -3.26 -22.82
C ASP A 576 12.84 -4.65 -22.43
N LEU A 577 11.58 -4.95 -22.76
CA LEU A 577 10.99 -6.26 -22.53
C LEU A 577 11.77 -7.37 -23.26
N GLU A 578 12.11 -7.17 -24.53
CA GLU A 578 12.88 -8.15 -25.30
C GLU A 578 14.30 -8.34 -24.76
N GLU A 579 14.93 -7.27 -24.28
CA GLU A 579 16.27 -7.35 -23.67
C GLU A 579 16.23 -8.08 -22.33
N ILE A 580 15.24 -7.75 -21.49
CA ILE A 580 14.96 -8.41 -20.21
C ILE A 580 14.68 -9.90 -20.40
N GLU A 581 13.78 -10.26 -21.32
CA GLU A 581 13.48 -11.67 -21.63
C GLU A 581 14.74 -12.37 -22.16
N LYS A 582 15.56 -11.71 -22.97
CA LYS A 582 16.84 -12.27 -23.47
C LYS A 582 17.90 -12.44 -22.39
N GLU A 583 17.99 -11.57 -21.39
CA GLU A 583 19.04 -11.66 -20.38
C GLU A 583 18.67 -12.59 -19.24
N LEU A 584 17.44 -12.51 -18.77
CA LEU A 584 17.03 -13.18 -17.54
C LEU A 584 16.40 -14.55 -17.77
N LEU A 585 15.91 -14.85 -18.99
CA LEU A 585 15.33 -16.16 -19.31
C LEU A 585 16.28 -17.08 -20.11
N LYS A 586 17.48 -16.62 -20.44
CA LYS A 586 18.51 -17.45 -21.11
C LYS A 586 19.08 -18.60 -20.28
N PRO A 587 19.24 -18.53 -18.94
CA PRO A 587 19.99 -19.58 -18.23
C PRO A 587 19.26 -20.91 -17.97
N SER A 588 17.91 -20.97 -17.95
CA SER A 588 17.17 -22.13 -17.41
C SER A 588 16.62 -23.12 -18.43
N LEU A 589 16.70 -22.82 -19.73
CA LEU A 589 16.21 -23.70 -20.80
C LEU A 589 16.98 -25.04 -20.92
N ASN A 590 18.11 -25.18 -20.23
CA ASN A 590 18.88 -26.42 -20.19
C ASN A 590 18.63 -27.30 -18.96
N SER A 591 17.74 -26.91 -18.00
CA SER A 591 17.55 -27.69 -16.77
C SER A 591 16.16 -27.66 -16.09
N SER A 592 15.14 -26.97 -16.61
CA SER A 592 13.87 -26.76 -15.87
C SER A 592 12.77 -27.83 -16.07
N PRO A 593 11.99 -28.20 -15.02
CA PRO A 593 10.79 -29.06 -15.09
C PRO A 593 9.63 -28.50 -15.93
N ALA A 594 9.69 -27.24 -16.38
CA ALA A 594 8.75 -26.71 -17.38
C ALA A 594 8.73 -27.55 -18.67
N LYS A 595 9.86 -28.17 -19.02
CA LYS A 595 9.94 -29.12 -20.14
C LYS A 595 9.13 -30.40 -19.89
N ARG A 596 9.01 -30.87 -18.65
CA ARG A 596 8.14 -32.02 -18.29
C ARG A 596 6.66 -31.67 -18.30
N ILE A 597 6.31 -30.42 -18.04
CA ILE A 597 4.93 -29.95 -18.15
C ILE A 597 4.59 -29.77 -19.63
N SER A 598 5.47 -29.16 -20.44
CA SER A 598 5.23 -29.01 -21.89
C SER A 598 5.27 -30.34 -22.66
N GLU A 599 6.21 -31.25 -22.38
CA GLU A 599 6.27 -32.58 -23.02
C GLU A 599 5.04 -33.45 -22.66
N LYS A 600 4.42 -33.25 -21.49
CA LYS A 600 3.18 -33.94 -21.12
C LYS A 600 1.93 -33.39 -21.84
N TYR A 601 2.01 -32.16 -22.38
CA TYR A 601 0.92 -31.54 -23.14
C TYR A 601 1.13 -31.56 -24.66
N GLU A 602 2.36 -31.79 -25.15
CA GLU A 602 2.63 -31.97 -26.59
C GLU A 602 2.14 -33.33 -27.11
N ASP A 603 2.09 -34.38 -26.29
CA ASP A 603 1.53 -35.69 -26.69
C ASP A 603 -0.01 -35.72 -26.79
N GLU A 604 -0.71 -34.71 -26.24
CA GLU A 604 -2.17 -34.55 -26.35
C GLU A 604 -2.59 -33.37 -27.25
N SER A 605 -1.65 -32.73 -27.96
CA SER A 605 -2.03 -31.75 -28.98
C SER A 605 -2.65 -32.46 -30.18
N VAL A 606 -3.98 -32.60 -30.14
CA VAL A 606 -4.82 -32.87 -31.31
C VAL A 606 -4.40 -31.92 -32.42
N ASP A 607 -4.04 -32.46 -33.59
CA ASP A 607 -3.78 -31.75 -34.85
C ASP A 607 -4.87 -30.69 -35.10
N LEU A 608 -4.62 -29.46 -34.64
CA LEU A 608 -5.35 -28.29 -35.08
C LEU A 608 -4.74 -27.92 -36.43
N ASP A 609 -5.46 -28.21 -37.52
CA ASP A 609 -5.10 -27.81 -38.88
C ASP A 609 -5.04 -26.27 -38.95
N PHE A 610 -3.86 -25.72 -38.64
CA PHE A 610 -3.54 -24.29 -38.56
C PHE A 610 -3.35 -23.66 -39.95
N LYS A 611 -4.16 -24.06 -40.94
CA LYS A 611 -4.07 -23.52 -42.32
C LYS A 611 -4.45 -22.04 -42.45
N ASP A 612 -5.02 -21.41 -41.43
CA ASP A 612 -5.56 -20.05 -41.52
C ASP A 612 -4.72 -18.93 -40.86
N THR A 613 -3.54 -19.25 -40.32
CA THR A 613 -2.63 -18.24 -39.74
C THR A 613 -2.07 -17.28 -40.78
N ASN A 614 -1.88 -17.73 -42.02
CA ASN A 614 -1.48 -16.88 -43.14
C ASN A 614 -2.58 -15.89 -43.56
N THR A 615 -3.85 -16.24 -43.35
CA THR A 615 -5.00 -15.36 -43.63
C THR A 615 -5.13 -14.28 -42.55
N LEU A 616 -4.85 -14.64 -41.30
CA LEU A 616 -4.86 -13.73 -40.15
C LEU A 616 -3.68 -12.74 -40.17
N MET A 617 -2.47 -13.19 -40.55
CA MET A 617 -1.33 -12.28 -40.78
C MET A 617 -1.56 -11.35 -41.98
N LYS A 618 -2.20 -11.82 -43.05
CA LYS A 618 -2.55 -10.95 -44.20
C LYS A 618 -3.59 -9.89 -43.84
N ARG A 619 -4.56 -10.21 -42.99
CA ARG A 619 -5.54 -9.22 -42.47
C ARG A 619 -4.91 -8.22 -41.50
N PHE A 620 -3.95 -8.66 -40.68
CA PHE A 620 -3.21 -7.77 -39.79
C PHE A 620 -2.33 -6.77 -40.54
N LYS A 621 -1.77 -7.16 -41.70
CA LYS A 621 -0.93 -6.28 -42.51
C LYS A 621 -1.70 -5.16 -43.21
N HIS A 622 -2.95 -5.42 -43.60
CA HIS A 622 -3.81 -4.38 -44.21
C HIS A 622 -4.37 -3.38 -43.21
N PHE A 623 -4.41 -3.70 -41.91
CA PHE A 623 -4.94 -2.78 -40.89
C PHE A 623 -3.97 -1.65 -40.50
N PHE A 624 -2.72 -1.71 -40.94
CA PHE A 624 -1.69 -0.68 -40.68
C PHE A 624 -1.28 0.11 -41.93
N GLU A 625 -1.87 -0.19 -43.09
CA GLU A 625 -1.60 0.51 -44.36
C GLU A 625 -2.76 1.44 -44.79
N ASP A 626 -3.82 1.54 -43.99
CA ASP A 626 -4.85 2.61 -44.02
C ASP A 626 -4.82 3.38 -42.70
#